data_AF-A0A383VRP7-F1
#
_entry.id   AF-A0A383VRP7-F1
#
_cell.length_a   1.000
_cell.length_b   1.000
_cell.length_c   1.000
_cell.angle_alpha   90.00
_cell.angle_beta   90.00
_cell.angle_gamma   90.00
#
_symmetry.space_group_name_H-M   'P 1'
#
loop_
_entity.id
_entity.type
_entity.pdbx_description
1 polymer ?
#
loop_
_entity_poly.entity_id
_entity_poly.type
_entity_poly.pdbx_seq_one_letter_code
_entity_poly.pdbx_strand_id
1 'polypeptide(L)'
;MLALHAASLFALENRQQLERSFKEFAARPENKPLLEQHQQQEVAAALELQEQQQLALLQQQVSELDPADAKLLAPVLRSPVLRQLLVSLARDAAATEAAAAPTAGRGNAATAASGGGLQAWLHNPRVLALLREAARALRAGRLSEQQLAAALSQQARAEQQGQAAGGSEPQAAPNQVLLPSTLLVEALNEHLSERHTGNKAYKQQQWAAALQHYQRALAVVNFVVGRSADEQAEVTANKAAVLLNIAAVHMAQQEWGAAVACCDEALACQAGEEAALKAWLRRSKANLGRHEYEAALQDLEKAQQLEPWHEDIPDLRTAVLHAQRAAAASTDKQLAAKMLRLAS
;
A
#
# COMPACT_ATOMS: atom_id res chain seq x y z
N MET A 1 52.19 36.89 21.02
CA MET A 1 51.86 37.44 19.68
C MET A 1 51.15 36.46 18.74
N LEU A 2 51.21 35.13 18.94
CA LEU A 2 50.50 34.15 18.11
C LEU A 2 48.97 34.08 18.35
N ALA A 3 48.49 34.38 19.56
CA ALA A 3 47.05 34.35 19.88
C ALA A 3 46.24 35.53 19.27
N LEU A 4 46.89 36.66 18.98
CA LEU A 4 46.24 37.83 18.35
C LEU A 4 46.10 37.69 16.82
N HIS A 5 46.89 36.84 16.18
CA HIS A 5 46.76 36.57 14.73
C HIS A 5 45.60 35.62 14.42
N ALA A 6 45.33 34.64 15.30
CA ALA A 6 44.22 33.69 15.12
C ALA A 6 42.84 34.35 15.23
N ALA A 7 42.68 35.37 16.08
CA ALA A 7 41.43 36.12 16.21
C ALA A 7 41.11 36.99 14.97
N SER A 8 42.14 37.41 14.21
CA SER A 8 41.93 38.20 12.98
C SER A 8 41.50 37.35 11.78
N LEU A 9 41.88 36.07 11.73
CA LEU A 9 41.54 35.14 10.64
C LEU A 9 40.03 34.83 10.54
N PHE A 10 39.28 34.98 11.64
CA PHE A 10 37.84 34.72 11.71
C PHE A 10 36.97 35.99 11.68
N ALA A 11 37.55 37.17 11.38
CA ALA A 11 36.79 38.38 11.13
C ALA A 11 35.83 38.21 9.93
N LEU A 12 34.63 38.81 9.99
CA LEU A 12 33.56 38.62 9.00
C LEU A 12 34.02 38.93 7.56
N GLU A 13 34.89 39.93 7.41
CA GLU A 13 35.48 40.35 6.14
C GLU A 13 36.45 39.31 5.57
N ASN A 14 37.28 38.70 6.42
CA ASN A 14 38.19 37.62 6.03
C ASN A 14 37.41 36.35 5.63
N ARG A 15 36.27 36.08 6.27
CA ARG A 15 35.38 34.96 5.90
C ARG A 15 34.79 35.13 4.50
N GLN A 16 34.37 36.34 4.13
CA GLN A 16 33.84 36.63 2.79
C GLN A 16 34.93 36.56 1.71
N GLN A 17 36.15 37.01 2.02
CA GLN A 17 37.29 36.89 1.12
C GLN A 17 37.70 35.42 0.92
N LEU A 18 37.74 34.63 1.98
CA LEU A 18 37.95 33.17 1.93
C LEU A 18 36.88 32.49 1.08
N GLU A 19 35.59 32.81 1.27
CA GLU A 19 34.49 32.24 0.51
C GLU A 19 34.59 32.56 -1.00
N ARG A 20 34.98 33.79 -1.36
CA ARG A 20 35.22 34.18 -2.77
C ARG A 20 36.39 33.42 -3.37
N SER A 21 37.53 33.37 -2.68
CA SER A 21 38.71 32.62 -3.14
C SER A 21 38.43 31.12 -3.29
N PHE A 22 37.61 30.55 -2.41
CA PHE A 22 37.18 29.16 -2.49
C PHE A 22 36.22 28.90 -3.66
N LYS A 23 35.29 29.82 -3.95
CA LYS A 23 34.41 29.74 -5.13
C LYS A 23 35.21 29.82 -6.43
N GLU A 24 36.20 30.70 -6.49
CA GLU A 24 37.12 30.80 -7.63
C GLU A 24 38.00 29.55 -7.77
N PHE A 25 38.45 28.98 -6.65
CA PHE A 25 39.18 27.71 -6.62
C PHE A 25 38.30 26.55 -7.12
N ALA A 26 37.03 26.50 -6.70
CA ALA A 26 36.08 25.46 -7.08
C ALA A 26 35.57 25.55 -8.52
N ALA A 27 35.58 26.74 -9.11
CA ALA A 27 35.20 26.97 -10.51
C ALA A 27 36.24 26.48 -11.52
N ARG A 28 37.49 26.22 -11.10
CA ARG A 28 38.56 25.77 -12.00
C ARG A 28 38.40 24.27 -12.30
N PRO A 29 38.37 23.86 -13.59
CA PRO A 29 38.20 22.46 -13.96
C PRO A 29 39.35 21.56 -13.48
N GLU A 30 40.55 22.13 -13.29
CA GLU A 30 41.74 21.44 -12.78
C GLU A 30 41.61 21.02 -11.30
N ASN A 31 40.81 21.74 -10.50
CA ASN A 31 40.64 21.49 -9.06
C ASN A 31 39.47 20.56 -8.76
N LYS A 32 38.66 20.23 -9.76
CA LYS A 32 37.52 19.32 -9.63
C LYS A 32 37.86 17.97 -8.98
N PRO A 33 38.92 17.22 -9.39
CA PRO A 33 39.25 15.95 -8.75
C PRO A 33 39.68 16.11 -7.29
N LEU A 34 40.35 17.22 -6.93
CA LEU A 34 40.74 17.51 -5.55
C LEU A 34 39.52 17.78 -4.65
N LEU A 35 38.54 18.52 -5.17
CA LEU A 35 37.27 18.79 -4.49
C LEU A 35 36.45 17.52 -4.31
N GLU A 36 36.39 16.65 -5.32
CA GLU A 36 35.73 15.36 -5.23
C GLU A 36 36.40 14.47 -4.16
N GLN A 37 37.73 14.41 -4.13
CA GLN A 37 38.47 13.66 -3.10
C GLN A 37 38.21 14.21 -1.70
N HIS A 38 38.21 15.53 -1.53
CA HIS A 38 37.93 16.15 -0.24
C HIS A 38 36.46 15.93 0.18
N GLN A 39 35.51 16.06 -0.74
CA GLN A 39 34.09 15.74 -0.47
C GLN A 39 33.92 14.28 -0.05
N GLN A 40 34.62 13.33 -0.68
CA GLN A 40 34.60 11.93 -0.26
C GLN A 40 35.14 11.75 1.15
N GLN A 41 36.21 12.46 1.52
CA GLN A 41 36.77 12.44 2.88
C GLN A 41 35.81 13.03 3.91
N GLU A 42 35.17 14.16 3.62
CA GLU A 42 34.18 14.79 4.50
C GLU A 42 32.94 13.89 4.69
N VAL A 43 32.45 13.27 3.61
CA VAL A 43 31.35 12.31 3.68
C VAL A 43 31.74 11.09 4.51
N ALA A 44 32.94 10.54 4.30
CA ALA A 44 33.44 9.41 5.09
C ALA A 44 33.55 9.77 6.58
N ALA A 45 34.13 10.94 6.91
CA ALA A 45 34.23 11.41 8.29
C ALA A 45 32.86 11.65 8.93
N ALA A 46 31.89 12.18 8.19
CA ALA A 46 30.52 12.35 8.65
C ALA A 46 29.82 11.01 8.93
N LEU A 47 30.01 10.01 8.06
CA LEU A 47 29.47 8.66 8.25
C LEU A 47 30.10 7.98 9.48
N GLU A 48 31.43 8.08 9.65
CA GLU A 48 32.11 7.55 10.84
C GLU A 48 31.60 8.20 12.14
N LEU A 49 31.41 9.52 12.12
CA LEU A 49 30.86 10.25 13.28
C LEU A 49 29.43 9.79 13.59
N GLN A 50 28.61 9.59 12.57
CA GLN A 50 27.25 9.09 12.72
C GLN A 50 27.23 7.68 13.31
N GLU A 51 28.09 6.77 12.85
CA GLU A 51 28.22 5.42 13.41
C GLU A 51 28.65 5.46 14.88
N GLN A 52 29.61 6.32 15.24
CA GLN A 52 30.06 6.48 16.62
C GLN A 52 28.92 6.96 17.54
N GLN A 53 28.12 7.94 17.08
CA GLN A 53 26.95 8.42 17.82
C GLN A 53 25.91 7.31 18.03
N GLN A 54 25.65 6.52 17.00
CA GLN A 54 24.70 5.40 17.06
C GLN A 54 25.14 4.32 18.05
N LEU A 55 26.44 3.98 18.04
CA LEU A 55 26.98 3.01 18.99
C LEU A 55 26.94 3.53 20.43
N ALA A 56 27.18 4.82 20.65
CA ALA A 56 27.07 5.44 21.96
C ALA A 56 25.62 5.40 22.49
N LEU A 57 24.63 5.66 21.63
CA LEU A 57 23.22 5.53 21.98
C LEU A 57 22.84 4.09 22.34
N LEU A 58 23.30 3.11 21.56
CA LEU A 58 23.08 1.69 21.88
C LEU A 58 23.69 1.32 23.24
N GLN A 59 24.90 1.79 23.53
CA GLN A 59 25.56 1.55 24.83
C GLN A 59 24.75 2.14 25.99
N GLN A 60 24.24 3.36 25.82
CA GLN A 60 23.36 3.98 26.81
C GLN A 60 22.09 3.15 27.01
N GLN A 61 21.40 2.76 25.94
CA GLN A 61 20.19 1.94 26.01
C GLN A 61 20.44 0.59 26.70
N VAL A 62 21.57 -0.07 26.41
CA VAL A 62 21.93 -1.33 27.06
C VAL A 62 22.24 -1.15 28.55
N SER A 63 22.78 0.01 28.96
CA SER A 63 23.05 0.32 30.37
C SER A 63 21.78 0.60 31.19
N GLU A 64 20.69 1.00 30.51
CA GLU A 64 19.38 1.26 31.10
C GLU A 64 18.52 -0.02 31.24
N LEU A 65 18.96 -1.16 30.67
CA LEU A 65 18.25 -2.44 30.76
C LEU A 65 18.44 -3.15 32.11
N ASP A 66 17.44 -3.97 32.46
CA ASP A 66 17.54 -4.87 33.60
C ASP A 66 18.73 -5.84 33.44
N PRO A 67 19.41 -6.23 34.54
CA PRO A 67 20.58 -7.10 34.50
C PRO A 67 20.29 -8.52 33.98
N ALA A 68 19.02 -8.94 33.96
CA ALA A 68 18.59 -10.17 33.30
C ALA A 68 18.62 -10.02 31.78
N ASP A 69 18.11 -8.91 31.24
CA ASP A 69 18.03 -8.63 29.81
C ASP A 69 19.39 -8.27 29.20
N ALA A 70 20.23 -7.56 29.95
CA ALA A 70 21.61 -7.29 29.55
C ALA A 70 22.40 -8.60 29.32
N LYS A 71 22.16 -9.65 30.12
CA LYS A 71 22.78 -10.98 29.94
C LYS A 71 22.30 -11.67 28.65
N LEU A 72 21.07 -11.41 28.21
CA LEU A 72 20.51 -11.98 26.98
C LEU A 72 21.18 -11.41 25.73
N LEU A 73 21.62 -10.15 25.77
CA LEU A 73 22.28 -9.43 24.66
C LEU A 73 23.81 -9.55 24.66
N ALA A 74 24.44 -9.84 25.80
CA ALA A 74 25.89 -10.01 25.91
C ALA A 74 26.55 -10.88 24.81
N PRO A 75 25.99 -12.01 24.35
CA PRO A 75 26.57 -12.77 23.24
C PRO A 75 26.46 -12.10 21.86
N VAL A 76 25.47 -11.22 21.65
CA VAL A 76 25.16 -10.55 20.39
C VAL A 76 26.00 -9.28 20.23
N LEU A 77 26.20 -8.53 21.33
CA LEU A 77 26.97 -7.29 21.36
C LEU A 77 28.47 -7.47 21.08
N ARG A 78 28.98 -8.70 21.06
CA ARG A 78 30.39 -9.00 20.77
C ARG A 78 30.76 -8.86 19.29
N SER A 79 29.79 -8.94 18.38
CA SER A 79 30.04 -8.79 16.95
C SER A 79 29.65 -7.39 16.46
N PRO A 80 30.51 -6.67 15.72
CA PRO A 80 30.17 -5.38 15.12
C PRO A 80 28.94 -5.46 14.21
N VAL A 81 28.81 -6.50 13.38
CA VAL A 81 27.68 -6.63 12.43
C VAL A 81 26.35 -6.80 13.17
N LEU A 82 26.34 -7.59 14.24
CA LEU A 82 25.14 -7.78 15.06
C LEU A 82 24.81 -6.54 15.91
N ARG A 83 25.81 -5.74 16.32
CA ARG A 83 25.57 -4.43 16.95
C ARG A 83 24.89 -3.47 15.97
N GLN A 84 25.37 -3.41 14.73
CA GLN A 84 24.75 -2.57 13.69
C GLN A 84 23.31 -3.01 13.39
N LEU A 85 23.03 -4.31 13.38
CA LEU A 85 21.67 -4.82 13.28
C LEU A 85 20.77 -4.41 14.45
N LEU A 86 21.29 -4.43 15.68
CA LEU A 86 20.54 -3.97 16.84
C LEU A 86 20.23 -2.47 16.78
N VAL A 87 21.18 -1.66 16.29
CA VAL A 87 20.95 -0.22 16.03
C VAL A 87 19.84 -0.03 14.99
N SER A 88 19.87 -0.78 13.89
CA SER A 88 18.83 -0.72 12.85
C SER A 88 17.46 -1.10 13.39
N LEU A 89 17.36 -2.21 14.14
CA LEU A 89 16.10 -2.68 14.73
C LEU A 89 15.53 -1.71 15.77
N ALA A 90 16.40 -1.08 16.57
CA ALA A 90 15.99 -0.07 17.54
C ALA A 90 15.48 1.20 16.85
N ARG A 91 16.08 1.58 15.71
CA ARG A 91 15.61 2.71 14.89
C ARG A 91 14.25 2.43 14.26
N ASP A 92 14.05 1.24 13.70
CA ASP A 92 12.76 0.87 13.09
C ASP A 92 11.65 0.84 14.15
N ALA A 93 11.94 0.32 15.35
CA ALA A 93 11.01 0.37 16.47
C ALA A 93 10.67 1.82 16.86
N ALA A 94 11.67 2.69 16.99
CA ALA A 94 11.44 4.11 17.29
C ALA A 94 10.65 4.84 16.19
N ALA A 95 10.84 4.47 14.92
CA ALA A 95 10.07 5.00 13.79
C ALA A 95 8.61 4.53 13.84
N THR A 96 8.36 3.28 14.21
CA THR A 96 7.00 2.77 14.39
C THR A 96 6.29 3.38 15.60
N GLU A 97 7.00 3.65 16.70
CA GLU A 97 6.46 4.34 17.88
C GLU A 97 6.16 5.83 17.59
N ALA A 98 7.03 6.51 16.83
CA ALA A 98 6.83 7.89 16.41
C ALA A 98 5.65 8.06 15.43
N ALA A 99 5.39 7.05 14.59
CA ALA A 99 4.22 7.02 13.71
C ALA A 99 2.89 6.75 14.46
N ALA A 100 2.95 6.14 15.65
CA ALA A 100 1.79 5.79 16.46
C ALA A 100 1.39 6.85 17.52
N ALA A 101 2.21 7.91 17.72
CA ALA A 101 1.93 8.95 18.72
C ALA A 101 0.84 9.95 18.22
N PRO A 102 -0.23 10.22 19.00
CA PRO A 102 -1.25 11.19 18.61
C PRO A 102 -0.68 12.61 18.67
N THR A 103 -1.00 13.42 17.66
CA THR A 103 -0.68 14.86 17.58
C THR A 103 -1.32 15.64 18.72
N ALA A 104 -0.64 15.73 19.87
CA ALA A 104 -1.00 16.63 20.96
C ALA A 104 0.23 17.41 21.41
N GLY A 105 0.17 18.74 21.22
CA GLY A 105 0.85 19.73 22.04
C GLY A 105 2.37 19.87 21.87
N ARG A 106 2.80 20.94 21.19
CA ARG A 106 4.13 21.52 21.38
C ARG A 106 4.33 21.88 22.86
N GLY A 107 5.18 21.14 23.56
CA GLY A 107 5.62 21.45 24.91
C GLY A 107 6.68 20.46 25.41
N ASN A 108 7.94 20.89 25.43
CA ASN A 108 9.10 20.23 26.06
C ASN A 108 9.30 18.72 25.81
N ALA A 109 9.63 18.36 24.56
CA ALA A 109 10.11 17.03 24.19
C ALA A 109 11.64 16.91 24.37
N ALA A 110 12.15 17.02 25.60
CA ALA A 110 13.58 16.82 25.88
C ALA A 110 13.88 15.72 26.91
N THR A 111 12.89 15.06 27.52
CA THR A 111 13.16 14.10 28.61
C THR A 111 12.26 12.86 28.66
N ALA A 112 11.71 12.39 27.53
CA ALA A 112 10.89 11.16 27.50
C ALA A 112 11.15 10.25 26.28
N ALA A 113 12.38 10.22 25.76
CA ALA A 113 12.76 9.42 24.59
C ALA A 113 13.83 8.36 24.86
N SER A 114 14.02 7.95 26.11
CA SER A 114 15.01 6.93 26.49
C SER A 114 14.31 5.74 27.15
N GLY A 115 14.05 4.68 26.37
CA GLY A 115 13.72 3.37 26.94
C GLY A 115 12.98 2.34 26.06
N GLY A 116 12.20 2.75 25.05
CA GLY A 116 11.17 1.85 24.45
C GLY A 116 11.64 0.84 23.39
N GLY A 117 12.42 1.27 22.40
CA GLY A 117 12.59 0.50 21.17
C GLY A 117 13.30 -0.87 21.32
N LEU A 118 14.35 -0.94 22.15
CA LEU A 118 15.11 -2.18 22.34
C LEU A 118 14.35 -3.19 23.23
N GLN A 119 13.59 -2.70 24.22
CA GLN A 119 12.80 -3.52 25.12
C GLN A 119 11.67 -4.26 24.39
N ALA A 120 11.02 -3.63 23.41
CA ALA A 120 9.98 -4.27 22.60
C ALA A 120 10.48 -5.54 21.88
N TRP A 121 11.71 -5.51 21.35
CA TRP A 121 12.32 -6.66 20.67
C TRP A 121 12.86 -7.72 21.64
N LEU A 122 13.32 -7.31 22.83
CA LEU A 122 13.80 -8.22 23.88
C LEU A 122 12.71 -9.21 24.34
N HIS A 123 11.44 -8.80 24.30
CA HIS A 123 10.32 -9.68 24.65
C HIS A 123 9.91 -10.63 23.51
N ASN A 124 10.50 -10.51 22.32
CA ASN A 124 10.23 -11.42 21.19
C ASN A 124 11.18 -12.63 21.19
N PRO A 125 10.70 -13.84 21.54
CA PRO A 125 11.57 -15.01 21.69
C PRO A 125 12.16 -15.48 20.35
N ARG A 126 11.49 -15.24 19.22
CA ARG A 126 11.95 -15.66 17.89
C ARG A 126 13.15 -14.83 17.43
N VAL A 127 13.08 -13.52 17.63
CA VAL A 127 14.15 -12.58 17.24
C VAL A 127 15.39 -12.83 18.07
N LEU A 128 15.22 -13.03 19.37
CA LEU A 128 16.33 -13.41 20.25
C LEU A 128 16.93 -14.78 19.89
N ALA A 129 16.10 -15.77 19.53
CA ALA A 129 16.60 -17.07 19.09
C ALA A 129 17.48 -16.95 17.85
N LEU A 130 17.04 -16.18 16.85
CA LEU A 130 17.76 -15.93 15.61
C LEU A 130 19.06 -15.15 15.85
N LEU A 131 19.04 -14.06 16.62
CA LEU A 131 20.24 -13.29 16.95
C LEU A 131 21.27 -14.13 17.70
N ARG A 132 20.83 -15.00 18.60
CA ARG A 132 21.71 -15.93 19.33
C ARG A 132 22.26 -17.04 18.45
N GLU A 133 21.48 -17.51 17.48
CA GLU A 133 21.94 -18.49 16.50
C GLU A 133 22.99 -17.88 15.57
N ALA A 134 22.74 -16.68 15.04
CA ALA A 134 23.71 -15.91 14.27
C ALA A 134 25.00 -15.66 15.07
N ALA A 135 24.89 -15.22 16.33
CA ALA A 135 26.03 -15.01 17.21
C ALA A 135 26.80 -16.31 17.53
N ARG A 136 26.13 -17.47 17.55
CA ARG A 136 26.76 -18.79 17.71
C ARG A 136 27.45 -19.24 16.41
N ALA A 137 26.83 -19.00 15.26
CA ALA A 137 27.40 -19.34 13.95
C ALA A 137 28.67 -18.54 13.65
N LEU A 138 28.69 -17.24 13.98
CA LEU A 138 29.88 -16.38 13.90
C LEU A 138 31.00 -16.89 14.83
N ARG A 139 30.68 -17.21 16.09
CA ARG A 139 31.67 -17.74 17.06
C ARG A 139 32.22 -19.11 16.67
N ALA A 140 31.41 -19.94 16.04
CA ALA A 140 31.82 -21.26 15.56
C ALA A 140 32.57 -21.20 14.21
N GLY A 141 32.76 -20.01 13.63
CA GLY A 141 33.43 -19.83 12.33
C GLY A 141 32.64 -20.39 11.14
N ARG A 142 31.36 -20.76 11.32
CA ARG A 142 30.50 -21.27 10.24
C ARG A 142 30.01 -20.16 9.31
N LEU A 143 30.06 -18.92 9.80
CA LEU A 143 29.69 -17.71 9.09
C LEU A 143 30.75 -16.65 9.41
N SER A 144 31.28 -15.96 8.41
CA SER A 144 32.15 -14.80 8.64
C SER A 144 31.33 -13.52 8.76
N GLU A 145 31.89 -12.52 9.45
CA GLU A 145 31.23 -11.21 9.58
C GLU A 145 31.04 -10.52 8.22
N GLN A 146 31.99 -10.70 7.30
CA GLN A 146 31.89 -10.20 5.93
C GLN A 146 30.74 -10.86 5.15
N GLN A 147 30.56 -12.18 5.29
CA GLN A 147 29.45 -12.90 4.64
C GLN A 147 28.09 -12.48 5.23
N LEU A 148 28.00 -12.28 6.54
CA LEU A 148 26.78 -11.81 7.18
C LEU A 148 26.45 -10.38 6.73
N ALA A 149 27.42 -9.47 6.75
CA ALA A 149 27.25 -8.10 6.31
C ALA A 149 26.87 -8.03 4.80
N ALA A 150 27.48 -8.88 3.97
CA ALA A 150 27.15 -8.98 2.56
C ALA A 150 25.73 -9.52 2.34
N ALA A 151 25.29 -10.54 3.08
CA ALA A 151 23.94 -11.08 3.00
C ALA A 151 22.89 -10.05 3.42
N LEU A 152 23.15 -9.31 4.52
CA LEU A 152 22.27 -8.22 4.98
C LEU A 152 22.23 -7.06 3.99
N SER A 153 23.37 -6.68 3.43
CA SER A 153 23.46 -5.64 2.40
C SER A 153 22.78 -6.07 1.10
N GLN A 154 22.88 -7.35 0.73
CA GLN A 154 22.21 -7.92 -0.44
C GLN A 154 20.70 -8.00 -0.21
N GLN A 155 20.25 -8.30 1.00
CA GLN A 155 18.83 -8.31 1.35
C GLN A 155 18.25 -6.89 1.38
N ALA A 156 18.94 -5.93 2.01
CA ALA A 156 18.55 -4.51 1.98
C ALA A 156 18.58 -3.95 0.54
N ARG A 157 19.56 -4.35 -0.27
CA ARG A 157 19.59 -4.03 -1.71
C ARG A 157 18.52 -4.77 -2.49
N ALA A 158 18.12 -5.98 -2.13
CA ALA A 158 17.01 -6.68 -2.78
C ALA A 158 15.66 -6.07 -2.40
N GLU A 159 15.53 -5.52 -1.20
CA GLU A 159 14.38 -4.69 -0.78
C GLU A 159 14.35 -3.36 -1.56
N GLN A 160 15.51 -2.72 -1.75
CA GLN A 160 15.64 -1.48 -2.54
C GLN A 160 15.61 -1.71 -4.07
N GLN A 161 16.08 -2.86 -4.57
CA GLN A 161 16.06 -3.25 -5.99
C GLN A 161 14.74 -3.93 -6.37
N GLY A 162 14.03 -4.54 -5.43
CA GLY A 162 12.61 -4.85 -5.56
C GLY A 162 11.76 -3.58 -5.67
N GLN A 163 12.26 -2.44 -5.19
CA GLN A 163 11.68 -1.10 -5.40
C GLN A 163 12.19 -0.38 -6.66
N ALA A 164 13.36 -0.76 -7.22
CA ALA A 164 13.99 -0.06 -8.36
C ALA A 164 14.03 -0.85 -9.69
N ALA A 165 13.72 -2.16 -9.69
CA ALA A 165 13.53 -2.94 -10.91
C ALA A 165 12.10 -2.71 -11.43
N GLY A 166 11.94 -1.68 -12.26
CA GLY A 166 10.69 -1.31 -12.89
C GLY A 166 10.03 -2.48 -13.65
N GLY A 167 8.96 -3.03 -13.07
CA GLY A 167 7.66 -2.59 -13.56
C GLY A 167 7.47 -1.19 -13.00
N SER A 168 7.29 -0.20 -13.87
CA SER A 168 6.94 1.17 -13.52
C SER A 168 6.15 1.22 -12.21
N GLU A 169 6.59 2.02 -11.22
CA GLU A 169 5.71 2.39 -10.11
C GLU A 169 4.35 2.69 -10.72
N PRO A 170 3.24 2.07 -10.25
CA PRO A 170 1.94 2.41 -10.76
C PRO A 170 1.79 3.91 -10.49
N GLN A 171 1.93 4.72 -11.54
CA GLN A 171 1.70 6.14 -11.47
C GLN A 171 0.24 6.25 -11.08
N ALA A 172 0.04 6.53 -9.79
CA ALA A 172 -1.27 6.77 -9.25
C ALA A 172 -1.88 7.88 -10.10
N ALA A 173 -3.08 7.64 -10.65
CA ALA A 173 -3.85 8.68 -11.31
C ALA A 173 -3.96 9.90 -10.37
N PRO A 174 -4.22 11.13 -10.84
CA PRO A 174 -4.17 12.36 -10.03
C PRO A 174 -5.01 12.39 -8.74
N ASN A 175 -5.81 11.35 -8.45
CA ASN A 175 -6.63 11.18 -7.24
C ASN A 175 -6.40 9.83 -6.52
N GLN A 176 -5.25 9.19 -6.74
CA GLN A 176 -4.86 7.92 -6.13
C GLN A 176 -3.58 8.10 -5.32
N VAL A 177 -3.43 7.29 -4.27
CA VAL A 177 -2.29 7.31 -3.36
C VAL A 177 -1.75 5.90 -3.18
N LEU A 178 -0.45 5.76 -3.43
CA LEU A 178 0.30 4.56 -3.13
C LEU A 178 0.61 4.50 -1.63
N LEU A 179 -0.15 3.71 -0.88
CA LEU A 179 0.04 3.58 0.56
C LEU A 179 1.13 2.53 0.89
N PRO A 180 1.87 2.69 2.00
CA PRO A 180 2.58 1.58 2.64
C PRO A 180 1.60 0.45 2.98
N SER A 181 2.06 -0.80 2.95
CA SER A 181 1.22 -1.99 3.20
C SER A 181 0.46 -1.92 4.53
N THR A 182 1.04 -1.33 5.58
CA THR A 182 0.36 -1.15 6.87
C THR A 182 -0.86 -0.22 6.77
N LEU A 183 -0.71 0.93 6.10
CA LEU A 183 -1.80 1.90 5.91
C LEU A 183 -2.81 1.40 4.87
N LEU A 184 -2.39 0.58 3.90
CA LEU A 184 -3.30 -0.07 2.97
C LEU A 184 -4.26 -1.01 3.71
N VAL A 185 -3.77 -1.79 4.68
CA VAL A 185 -4.61 -2.66 5.50
C VAL A 185 -5.63 -1.85 6.30
N GLU A 186 -5.23 -0.70 6.87
CA GLU A 186 -6.16 0.19 7.58
C GLU A 186 -7.25 0.75 6.65
N ALA A 187 -6.87 1.24 5.47
CA ALA A 187 -7.83 1.72 4.47
C ALA A 187 -8.77 0.60 4.00
N LEU A 188 -8.23 -0.63 3.79
CA LEU A 188 -9.06 -1.76 3.41
C LEU A 188 -10.01 -2.19 4.54
N ASN A 189 -9.61 -2.06 5.81
CA ASN A 189 -10.52 -2.29 6.93
C ASN A 189 -11.64 -1.24 7.00
N GLU A 190 -11.33 0.02 6.68
CA GLU A 190 -12.33 1.10 6.61
C GLU A 190 -13.39 0.82 5.54
N HIS A 191 -12.99 0.47 4.30
CA HIS A 191 -13.97 0.16 3.25
C HIS A 191 -14.79 -1.09 3.59
N LEU A 192 -14.19 -2.09 4.24
CA LEU A 192 -14.91 -3.30 4.68
C LEU A 192 -15.96 -2.97 5.74
N SER A 193 -15.66 -2.07 6.68
CA SER A 193 -16.60 -1.59 7.70
C SER A 193 -17.79 -0.85 7.05
N GLU A 194 -17.51 0.06 6.12
CA GLU A 194 -18.54 0.77 5.36
C GLU A 194 -19.39 -0.20 4.53
N ARG A 195 -18.76 -1.15 3.82
CA ARG A 195 -19.47 -2.18 3.05
C ARG A 195 -20.33 -3.08 3.93
N HIS A 196 -19.86 -3.44 5.12
CA HIS A 196 -20.64 -4.25 6.06
C HIS A 196 -21.87 -3.49 6.57
N THR A 197 -21.73 -2.20 6.85
CA THR A 197 -22.84 -1.33 7.26
C THR A 197 -23.84 -1.14 6.12
N GLY A 198 -23.35 -0.94 4.88
CA GLY A 198 -24.18 -0.93 3.68
C GLY A 198 -24.95 -2.23 3.47
N ASN A 199 -24.33 -3.39 3.70
CA ASN A 199 -25.00 -4.70 3.62
C ASN A 199 -26.12 -4.84 4.66
N LYS A 200 -25.96 -4.29 5.86
CA LYS A 200 -27.03 -4.27 6.88
C LYS A 200 -28.20 -3.41 6.43
N ALA A 201 -27.92 -2.19 5.96
CA ALA A 201 -28.94 -1.27 5.44
C ALA A 201 -29.67 -1.88 4.22
N TYR A 202 -28.95 -2.55 3.32
CA TYR A 202 -29.52 -3.25 2.17
C TYR A 202 -30.51 -4.34 2.59
N LYS A 203 -30.15 -5.18 3.57
CA LYS A 203 -31.05 -6.21 4.12
C LYS A 203 -32.31 -5.61 4.76
N GLN A 204 -32.20 -4.40 5.30
CA GLN A 204 -33.32 -3.63 5.86
C GLN A 204 -34.10 -2.84 4.80
N GLN A 205 -33.77 -2.99 3.51
CA GLN A 205 -34.36 -2.27 2.39
C GLN A 205 -34.20 -0.74 2.46
N GLN A 206 -33.21 -0.27 3.23
CA GLN A 206 -32.85 1.14 3.32
C GLN A 206 -31.89 1.51 2.19
N TRP A 207 -32.41 1.58 0.96
CA TRP A 207 -31.61 1.71 -0.26
C TRP A 207 -30.70 2.94 -0.28
N ALA A 208 -31.23 4.11 0.10
CA ALA A 208 -30.47 5.34 0.14
C ALA A 208 -29.29 5.28 1.13
N ALA A 209 -29.52 4.74 2.32
CA ALA A 209 -28.47 4.56 3.33
C ALA A 209 -27.42 3.53 2.85
N ALA A 210 -27.88 2.40 2.29
CA ALA A 210 -26.99 1.39 1.72
C ALA A 210 -26.08 1.99 0.63
N LEU A 211 -26.66 2.78 -0.27
CA LEU A 211 -25.92 3.45 -1.35
C LEU A 211 -24.85 4.42 -0.80
N GLN A 212 -25.19 5.24 0.20
CA GLN A 212 -24.24 6.16 0.83
C GLN A 212 -23.05 5.43 1.47
N HIS A 213 -23.30 4.31 2.16
CA HIS A 213 -22.24 3.49 2.73
C HIS A 213 -21.36 2.85 1.65
N TYR A 214 -21.96 2.30 0.58
CA TYR A 214 -21.17 1.73 -0.52
C TYR A 214 -20.38 2.79 -1.30
N GLN A 215 -20.92 4.00 -1.47
CA GLN A 215 -20.19 5.10 -2.11
C GLN A 215 -18.96 5.53 -1.29
N ARG A 216 -19.08 5.54 0.05
CA ARG A 216 -17.92 5.76 0.94
C ARG A 216 -16.89 4.65 0.82
N ALA A 217 -17.32 3.38 0.85
CA ALA A 217 -16.43 2.24 0.62
C ALA A 217 -15.73 2.34 -0.76
N LEU A 218 -16.48 2.74 -1.81
CA LEU A 218 -15.95 2.90 -3.17
C LEU A 218 -14.91 4.03 -3.23
N ALA A 219 -15.13 5.14 -2.51
CA ALA A 219 -14.19 6.24 -2.45
C ALA A 219 -12.85 5.81 -1.87
N VAL A 220 -12.85 5.00 -0.80
CA VAL A 220 -11.62 4.47 -0.18
C VAL A 220 -10.85 3.59 -1.16
N VAL A 221 -11.50 2.59 -1.77
CA VAL A 221 -10.82 1.66 -2.71
C VAL A 221 -10.41 2.34 -4.03
N ASN A 222 -11.06 3.43 -4.43
CA ASN A 222 -10.63 4.23 -5.57
C ASN A 222 -9.43 5.12 -5.26
N PHE A 223 -9.23 5.47 -3.99
CA PHE A 223 -8.16 6.35 -3.54
C PHE A 223 -6.85 5.58 -3.32
N VAL A 224 -6.91 4.29 -3.00
CA VAL A 224 -5.71 3.50 -2.67
C VAL A 224 -5.21 2.69 -3.86
N VAL A 225 -3.89 2.56 -3.96
CA VAL A 225 -3.19 1.70 -4.93
C VAL A 225 -2.24 0.78 -4.17
N GLY A 226 -2.25 -0.51 -4.52
CA GLY A 226 -1.34 -1.51 -3.96
C GLY A 226 0.07 -1.35 -4.52
N ARG A 227 1.09 -1.64 -3.70
CA ARG A 227 2.50 -1.60 -4.12
C ARG A 227 2.93 -2.85 -4.86
N SER A 228 2.35 -3.98 -4.50
CA SER A 228 2.57 -5.26 -5.18
C SER A 228 1.37 -5.63 -6.05
N ALA A 229 1.59 -6.57 -6.98
CA ALA A 229 0.52 -7.14 -7.79
C ALA A 229 -0.58 -7.77 -6.91
N ASP A 230 -0.19 -8.42 -5.82
CA ASP A 230 -1.12 -9.07 -4.87
C ASP A 230 -1.97 -8.03 -4.12
N GLU A 231 -1.33 -6.96 -3.62
CA GLU A 231 -2.05 -5.86 -2.97
C GLU A 231 -3.00 -5.15 -3.94
N GLN A 232 -2.56 -4.93 -5.18
CA GLN A 232 -3.40 -4.31 -6.19
C GLN A 232 -4.55 -5.23 -6.60
N ALA A 233 -4.33 -6.53 -6.67
CA ALA A 233 -5.38 -7.52 -6.92
C ALA A 233 -6.43 -7.48 -5.80
N GLU A 234 -6.03 -7.38 -4.54
CA GLU A 234 -6.93 -7.23 -3.39
C GLU A 234 -7.75 -5.93 -3.47
N VAL A 235 -7.12 -4.78 -3.76
CA VAL A 235 -7.84 -3.51 -3.96
C VAL A 235 -8.86 -3.63 -5.09
N THR A 236 -8.46 -4.24 -6.19
CA THR A 236 -9.28 -4.43 -7.40
C THR A 236 -10.47 -5.37 -7.14
N ALA A 237 -10.25 -6.46 -6.41
CA ALA A 237 -11.30 -7.38 -6.00
C ALA A 237 -12.31 -6.71 -5.06
N ASN A 238 -11.82 -5.92 -4.10
CA ASN A 238 -12.68 -5.16 -3.20
C ASN A 238 -13.47 -4.08 -3.95
N LYS A 239 -12.86 -3.39 -4.91
CA LYS A 239 -13.54 -2.42 -5.78
C LYS A 239 -14.68 -3.08 -6.55
N ALA A 240 -14.42 -4.21 -7.23
CA ALA A 240 -15.45 -4.95 -7.95
C ALA A 240 -16.60 -5.39 -7.03
N ALA A 241 -16.29 -5.88 -5.82
CA ALA A 241 -17.30 -6.29 -4.85
C ALA A 241 -18.21 -5.12 -4.41
N VAL A 242 -17.63 -3.93 -4.17
CA VAL A 242 -18.41 -2.73 -3.81
C VAL A 242 -19.29 -2.28 -4.99
N LEU A 243 -18.74 -2.22 -6.21
CA LEU A 243 -19.50 -1.86 -7.42
C LEU A 243 -20.69 -2.80 -7.65
N LEU A 244 -20.50 -4.10 -7.47
CA LEU A 244 -21.59 -5.06 -7.59
C LEU A 244 -22.67 -4.82 -6.53
N ASN A 245 -22.30 -4.47 -5.30
CA ASN A 245 -23.25 -4.13 -4.25
C ASN A 245 -24.06 -2.86 -4.58
N ILE A 246 -23.42 -1.85 -5.16
CA ILE A 246 -24.09 -0.64 -5.69
C ILE A 246 -25.06 -1.03 -6.82
N ALA A 247 -24.63 -1.90 -7.75
CA ALA A 247 -25.50 -2.41 -8.81
C ALA A 247 -26.75 -3.09 -8.25
N ALA A 248 -26.62 -3.89 -7.18
CA ALA A 248 -27.76 -4.53 -6.52
C ALA A 248 -28.75 -3.51 -5.93
N VAL A 249 -28.26 -2.40 -5.36
CA VAL A 249 -29.10 -1.30 -4.86
C VAL A 249 -29.86 -0.63 -6.00
N HIS A 250 -29.19 -0.33 -7.12
CA HIS A 250 -29.85 0.23 -8.30
C HIS A 250 -30.89 -0.71 -8.89
N MET A 251 -30.60 -2.02 -8.95
CA MET A 251 -31.57 -3.03 -9.37
C MET A 251 -32.80 -3.08 -8.46
N ALA A 252 -32.61 -2.99 -7.13
CA ALA A 252 -33.72 -2.96 -6.17
C ALA A 252 -34.61 -1.72 -6.37
N GLN A 253 -34.04 -0.60 -6.81
CA GLN A 253 -34.73 0.64 -7.15
C GLN A 253 -35.23 0.69 -8.61
N GLN A 254 -35.01 -0.38 -9.39
CA GLN A 254 -35.33 -0.45 -10.83
C GLN A 254 -34.58 0.59 -11.69
N GLU A 255 -33.46 1.11 -11.20
CA GLU A 255 -32.56 2.02 -11.91
C GLU A 255 -31.61 1.20 -12.80
N TRP A 256 -32.16 0.49 -13.77
CA TRP A 256 -31.43 -0.52 -14.53
C TRP A 256 -30.21 0.02 -15.28
N GLY A 257 -30.27 1.25 -15.79
CA GLY A 257 -29.14 1.88 -16.48
C GLY A 257 -27.92 2.07 -15.55
N ALA A 258 -28.16 2.53 -14.32
CA ALA A 258 -27.11 2.70 -13.32
C ALA A 258 -26.54 1.34 -12.86
N ALA A 259 -27.41 0.32 -12.73
CA ALA A 259 -26.97 -1.03 -12.42
C ALA A 259 -26.04 -1.63 -13.50
N VAL A 260 -26.38 -1.44 -14.78
CA VAL A 260 -25.53 -1.88 -15.91
C VAL A 260 -24.17 -1.18 -15.85
N ALA A 261 -24.14 0.14 -15.67
CA ALA A 261 -22.89 0.89 -15.60
C ALA A 261 -21.98 0.42 -14.45
N CYS A 262 -22.55 0.12 -13.28
CA CYS A 262 -21.80 -0.44 -12.16
C CYS A 262 -21.24 -1.85 -12.47
N CYS A 263 -22.00 -2.69 -13.16
CA CYS A 263 -21.54 -4.01 -13.59
C CYS A 263 -20.44 -3.93 -14.65
N ASP A 264 -20.53 -2.96 -15.57
CA ASP A 264 -19.52 -2.71 -16.60
C ASP A 264 -18.19 -2.28 -15.96
N GLU A 265 -18.24 -1.37 -14.99
CA GLU A 265 -17.05 -0.96 -14.24
C GLU A 265 -16.46 -2.12 -13.42
N ALA A 266 -17.30 -2.96 -12.81
CA ALA A 266 -16.84 -4.14 -12.08
C ALA A 266 -16.16 -5.17 -13.00
N LEU A 267 -16.66 -5.37 -14.22
CA LEU A 267 -16.02 -6.24 -15.22
C LEU A 267 -14.70 -5.66 -15.73
N ALA A 268 -14.63 -4.34 -15.90
CA ALA A 268 -13.40 -3.64 -16.31
C ALA A 268 -12.27 -3.78 -15.28
N CYS A 269 -12.60 -4.02 -14.00
CA CYS A 269 -11.62 -4.29 -12.94
C CYS A 269 -10.87 -5.61 -13.15
N GLN A 270 -11.40 -6.60 -13.88
CA GLN A 270 -10.78 -7.92 -14.07
C GLN A 270 -10.44 -8.64 -12.74
N ALA A 271 -11.34 -8.53 -11.75
CA ALA A 271 -11.20 -9.08 -10.40
C ALA A 271 -11.38 -10.62 -10.29
N GLY A 272 -11.08 -11.37 -11.35
CA GLY A 272 -11.23 -12.82 -11.40
C GLY A 272 -12.63 -13.32 -11.78
N GLU A 273 -12.73 -14.65 -11.93
CA GLU A 273 -13.90 -15.34 -12.50
C GLU A 273 -15.16 -15.23 -11.62
N GLU A 274 -15.03 -15.30 -10.29
CA GLU A 274 -16.17 -15.20 -9.38
C GLU A 274 -16.85 -13.82 -9.46
N ALA A 275 -16.05 -12.75 -9.54
CA ALA A 275 -16.57 -11.39 -9.69
C ALA A 275 -17.21 -11.20 -11.06
N ALA A 276 -16.58 -11.72 -12.12
CA ALA A 276 -17.11 -11.67 -13.48
C ALA A 276 -18.46 -12.39 -13.61
N LEU A 277 -18.58 -13.58 -13.03
CA LEU A 277 -19.83 -14.35 -12.99
C LEU A 277 -20.96 -13.55 -12.34
N LYS A 278 -20.73 -13.01 -11.14
CA LYS A 278 -21.72 -12.18 -10.43
C LYS A 278 -22.08 -10.93 -11.23
N ALA A 279 -21.12 -10.32 -11.90
CA ALA A 279 -21.34 -9.14 -12.74
C ALA A 279 -22.23 -9.46 -13.94
N TRP A 280 -21.95 -10.53 -14.69
CA TRP A 280 -22.78 -10.93 -15.84
C TRP A 280 -24.19 -11.33 -15.43
N LEU A 281 -24.36 -12.06 -14.33
CA LEU A 281 -25.70 -12.42 -13.83
C LEU A 281 -26.52 -11.18 -13.45
N ARG A 282 -25.92 -10.23 -12.72
CA ARG A 282 -26.57 -8.96 -12.34
C ARG A 282 -26.86 -8.08 -13.57
N ARG A 283 -25.90 -7.95 -14.48
CA ARG A 283 -26.05 -7.17 -15.71
C ARG A 283 -27.09 -7.76 -16.65
N SER A 284 -27.16 -9.08 -16.77
CA SER A 284 -28.21 -9.78 -17.53
C SER A 284 -29.60 -9.44 -16.96
N LYS A 285 -29.76 -9.53 -15.64
CA LYS A 285 -31.02 -9.17 -14.98
C LYS A 285 -31.38 -7.68 -15.15
N ALA A 286 -30.39 -6.79 -15.14
CA ALA A 286 -30.61 -5.37 -15.41
C ALA A 286 -30.98 -5.10 -16.89
N ASN A 287 -30.31 -5.77 -17.84
CA ASN A 287 -30.62 -5.70 -19.27
C ASN A 287 -32.02 -6.24 -19.58
N LEU A 288 -32.45 -7.31 -18.88
CA LEU A 288 -33.84 -7.77 -18.92
C LEU A 288 -34.82 -6.67 -18.50
N GLY A 289 -34.52 -5.96 -17.40
CA GLY A 289 -35.31 -4.81 -16.94
C GLY A 289 -35.34 -3.62 -17.92
N ARG A 290 -34.35 -3.53 -18.81
CA ARG A 290 -34.29 -2.54 -19.90
C ARG A 290 -34.90 -3.00 -21.22
N HIS A 291 -35.38 -4.24 -21.30
CA HIS A 291 -35.82 -4.88 -22.54
C HIS A 291 -34.69 -5.10 -23.57
N GLU A 292 -33.43 -5.10 -23.11
CA GLU A 292 -32.23 -5.38 -23.93
C GLU A 292 -31.96 -6.89 -23.94
N TYR A 293 -32.88 -7.65 -24.53
CA TYR A 293 -32.91 -9.12 -24.40
C TYR A 293 -31.68 -9.83 -24.97
N GLU A 294 -31.16 -9.34 -26.10
CA GLU A 294 -29.97 -9.92 -26.74
C GLU A 294 -28.73 -9.73 -25.88
N ALA A 295 -28.53 -8.54 -25.31
CA ALA A 295 -27.45 -8.27 -24.38
C ALA A 295 -27.57 -9.14 -23.11
N ALA A 296 -28.79 -9.31 -22.59
CA ALA A 296 -29.04 -10.17 -21.44
C ALA A 296 -28.67 -11.65 -21.73
N LEU A 297 -28.98 -12.16 -22.93
CA LEU A 297 -28.64 -13.53 -23.33
C LEU A 297 -27.13 -13.73 -23.53
N GLN A 298 -26.43 -12.75 -24.08
CA GLN A 298 -24.96 -12.77 -24.23
C GLN A 298 -24.26 -12.82 -22.87
N ASP A 299 -24.75 -12.07 -21.89
CA ASP A 299 -24.24 -12.13 -20.52
C ASP A 299 -24.41 -13.51 -19.89
N LEU A 300 -25.57 -14.14 -20.09
CA LEU A 300 -25.83 -15.50 -19.60
C LEU A 300 -24.99 -16.56 -20.31
N GLU A 301 -24.68 -16.37 -21.59
CA GLU A 301 -23.76 -17.26 -22.30
C GLU A 301 -22.34 -17.18 -21.71
N LYS A 302 -21.83 -15.97 -21.44
CA LYS A 302 -20.53 -15.79 -20.78
C LYS A 302 -20.52 -16.39 -19.37
N ALA A 303 -21.57 -16.17 -18.59
CA ALA A 303 -21.73 -16.78 -17.27
C ALA A 303 -21.73 -18.32 -17.34
N GLN A 304 -22.43 -18.89 -18.31
CA GLN A 304 -22.52 -20.34 -18.52
C GLN A 304 -21.19 -20.96 -18.96
N GLN A 305 -20.38 -20.22 -19.72
CA GLN A 305 -19.06 -20.66 -20.13
C GLN A 305 -18.09 -20.75 -18.94
N LEU A 306 -18.21 -19.86 -17.95
CA LEU A 306 -17.42 -19.96 -16.71
C LEU A 306 -17.94 -21.05 -15.77
N GLU A 307 -19.24 -21.06 -15.51
CA GLU A 307 -19.87 -21.99 -14.56
C GLU A 307 -21.04 -22.73 -15.24
N PRO A 308 -20.78 -23.86 -15.91
CA PRO A 308 -21.80 -24.59 -16.66
C PRO A 308 -22.96 -25.14 -15.83
N TRP A 309 -22.82 -25.21 -14.51
CA TRP A 309 -23.81 -25.83 -13.61
C TRP A 309 -24.41 -24.80 -12.64
N HIS A 310 -24.25 -23.51 -12.91
CA HIS A 310 -24.79 -22.47 -12.03
C HIS A 310 -26.34 -22.48 -12.03
N GLU A 311 -26.92 -22.64 -10.84
CA GLU A 311 -28.37 -22.88 -10.66
C GLU A 311 -29.25 -21.74 -11.19
N ASP A 312 -28.81 -20.48 -11.08
CA ASP A 312 -29.62 -19.33 -11.50
C ASP A 312 -29.69 -19.11 -13.03
N ILE A 313 -28.75 -19.66 -13.82
CA ILE A 313 -28.65 -19.33 -15.26
C ILE A 313 -29.86 -19.84 -16.05
N PRO A 314 -30.30 -21.11 -15.90
CA PRO A 314 -31.46 -21.62 -16.64
C PRO A 314 -32.74 -20.82 -16.40
N ASP A 315 -33.01 -20.46 -15.14
CA ASP A 315 -34.21 -19.73 -14.75
C ASP A 315 -34.19 -18.31 -15.32
N LEU A 316 -33.05 -17.61 -15.19
CA LEU A 316 -32.89 -16.26 -15.74
C LEU A 316 -32.96 -16.27 -17.27
N ARG A 317 -32.36 -17.27 -17.94
CA ARG A 317 -32.45 -17.44 -19.40
C ARG A 317 -33.89 -17.64 -19.85
N THR A 318 -34.64 -18.48 -19.14
CA THR A 318 -36.05 -18.75 -19.42
C THR A 318 -36.87 -17.47 -19.28
N ALA A 319 -36.65 -16.68 -18.22
CA ALA A 319 -37.29 -15.39 -18.02
C ALA A 319 -37.02 -14.40 -19.17
N VAL A 320 -35.76 -14.30 -19.63
CA VAL A 320 -35.39 -13.43 -20.75
C VAL A 320 -36.08 -13.85 -22.05
N LEU A 321 -36.06 -15.14 -22.38
CA LEU A 321 -36.69 -15.66 -23.60
C LEU A 321 -38.22 -15.48 -23.59
N HIS A 322 -38.87 -15.67 -22.45
CA HIS A 322 -40.30 -15.40 -22.32
C HIS A 322 -40.62 -13.91 -22.53
N ALA A 323 -39.85 -13.02 -21.92
CA ALA A 323 -40.03 -11.58 -22.08
C ALA A 323 -39.79 -11.13 -23.54
N GLN A 324 -38.78 -11.66 -24.21
CA GLN A 324 -38.48 -11.37 -25.61
C GLN A 324 -39.61 -11.81 -26.54
N ARG A 325 -40.14 -13.03 -26.36
CA ARG A 325 -41.28 -13.53 -27.14
C ARG A 325 -42.55 -12.71 -26.91
N ALA A 326 -42.82 -12.32 -25.68
CA ALA A 326 -43.96 -11.48 -25.34
C ALA A 326 -43.87 -10.09 -26.00
N ALA A 327 -42.67 -9.50 -26.03
CA ALA A 327 -42.42 -8.23 -26.73
C ALA A 327 -42.63 -8.36 -28.24
N ALA A 328 -42.07 -9.39 -28.88
CA ALA A 328 -42.23 -9.64 -30.32
C ALA A 328 -43.70 -9.86 -30.71
N ALA A 329 -44.45 -10.65 -29.92
CA ALA A 329 -45.88 -10.85 -30.18
C ALA A 329 -46.70 -9.56 -30.05
N SER A 330 -46.28 -8.61 -29.20
CA SER A 330 -46.94 -7.31 -29.06
C SER A 330 -46.65 -6.40 -30.26
N THR A 331 -45.39 -6.36 -30.74
CA THR A 331 -45.01 -5.60 -31.93
C THR A 331 -45.71 -6.11 -33.19
N ASP A 332 -45.82 -7.43 -33.35
CA ASP A 332 -46.52 -8.03 -34.49
C ASP A 332 -48.02 -7.66 -34.51
N LYS A 333 -48.67 -7.71 -33.33
CA LYS A 333 -50.07 -7.28 -33.17
C LYS A 333 -50.26 -5.80 -33.52
N GLN A 334 -49.35 -4.93 -33.08
CA GLN A 334 -49.40 -3.49 -33.39
C GLN A 334 -49.22 -3.23 -34.89
N LEU A 335 -48.27 -3.93 -35.52
CA LEU A 335 -48.01 -3.81 -36.96
C LEU A 335 -49.22 -4.29 -37.79
N ALA A 336 -49.79 -5.44 -37.44
CA ALA A 336 -51.02 -5.94 -38.08
C ALA A 336 -52.19 -4.96 -37.95
N ALA A 337 -52.40 -4.39 -36.76
CA ALA A 337 -53.46 -3.39 -36.52
C ALA A 337 -53.22 -2.06 -37.28
N LYS A 338 -51.97 -1.69 -37.55
CA LYS A 338 -51.64 -0.52 -38.36
C LYS A 338 -51.88 -0.77 -39.85
N MET A 339 -51.49 -1.95 -40.36
CA MET A 339 -51.73 -2.35 -41.74
C MET A 339 -53.22 -2.43 -42.06
N LEU A 340 -54.04 -2.97 -41.15
CA LEU A 340 -55.49 -3.02 -41.30
C LEU A 340 -56.12 -1.63 -41.42
N ARG A 341 -55.64 -0.65 -40.62
CA ARG A 341 -56.11 0.74 -40.66
C ARG A 341 -55.71 1.51 -41.92
N LEU A 342 -54.62 1.11 -42.57
CA LEU A 342 -54.19 1.72 -43.84
C LEU A 342 -54.92 1.13 -45.06
N ALA A 343 -55.52 -0.06 -44.90
CA ALA A 343 -56.25 -0.75 -45.94
C ALA A 343 -57.77 -0.45 -45.95
N SER A 344 -58.28 0.27 -44.96
CA SER A 344 -59.66 0.76 -44.82
C SER A 344 -59.79 2.22 -45.24
#